data_AF-A0AAV5F761-F1
#
_entry.id   AF-A0AAV5F761-F1
#
_cell.length_a   1.000
_cell.length_b   1.000
_cell.length_c   1.000
_cell.angle_alpha   90.00
_cell.angle_beta   90.00
_cell.angle_gamma   90.00
#
_symmetry.space_group_name_H-M   'P 1'
#
loop_
_entity.id
_entity.type
_entity.pdbx_description
1 polymer ?
#
loop_
_entity_poly.entity_id
_entity_poly.type
_entity_poly.pdbx_seq_one_letter_code
_entity_poly.pdbx_strand_id
1 'polypeptide(L)'
;MDFLGNMNMVVWAFPKLQVKDILSSHYAVARVDDEYIQSFIDFGAVAETAGEELVAAGAAVGTMLCPDLEVDSRLGFRFHPRHGAAMRVPGLFWSSCRRVGVNGGVDLFMAIAEEHINAFQQICHSLD
;
A
#
# COMPACT_ATOMS: atom_id res chain seq x y z
N MET A 1 -12.95 19.57 -9.79
CA MET A 1 -14.08 19.11 -8.97
C MET A 1 -13.49 18.44 -7.76
N ASP A 2 -13.87 18.90 -6.56
CA ASP A 2 -13.38 18.33 -5.31
C ASP A 2 -14.31 17.19 -4.92
N PHE A 3 -13.78 15.97 -4.86
CA PHE A 3 -14.54 14.76 -4.53
C PHE A 3 -14.64 14.65 -3.01
N LEU A 4 -15.86 14.68 -2.45
CA LEU A 4 -16.11 14.67 -1.01
C LEU A 4 -16.70 13.32 -0.57
N GLY A 5 -15.91 12.58 0.23
CA GLY A 5 -16.36 11.89 1.46
C GLY A 5 -17.12 10.57 1.38
N ASN A 6 -17.92 10.31 0.35
CA ASN A 6 -18.84 9.16 0.37
C ASN A 6 -18.44 8.01 -0.57
N MET A 7 -17.37 8.17 -1.35
CA MET A 7 -16.79 7.10 -2.16
C MET A 7 -15.29 7.03 -1.86
N ASN A 8 -14.85 5.90 -1.31
CA ASN A 8 -13.44 5.57 -1.20
C ASN A 8 -12.91 5.20 -2.59
N MET A 9 -11.96 5.95 -3.14
CA MET A 9 -11.34 5.69 -4.45
C MET A 9 -9.96 5.05 -4.32
N VAL A 10 -9.80 4.15 -3.34
CA VAL A 10 -8.55 3.43 -3.09
C VAL A 10 -8.71 2.00 -3.58
N VAL A 11 -7.83 1.60 -4.50
CA VAL A 11 -7.72 0.23 -5.01
C VAL A 11 -6.31 -0.26 -4.75
N TRP A 12 -6.17 -1.51 -4.32
CA TRP A 12 -4.87 -2.15 -4.08
C TRP A 12 -4.37 -2.81 -5.37
N ALA A 13 -3.13 -2.51 -5.75
CA ALA A 13 -2.41 -3.32 -6.72
C ALA A 13 -1.74 -4.50 -5.97
N PHE A 14 -1.95 -5.72 -6.45
CA PHE A 14 -1.38 -6.94 -5.85
C PHE A 14 -0.34 -7.60 -6.78
N PRO A 15 0.87 -7.01 -6.96
CA PRO A 15 1.94 -7.71 -7.64
C PRO A 15 2.30 -9.01 -6.91
N LYS A 16 2.25 -10.14 -7.62
CA LYS A 16 2.78 -11.42 -7.12
C LYS A 16 4.06 -11.74 -7.88
N LEU A 17 5.19 -11.74 -7.17
CA LEU A 17 6.52 -11.92 -7.75
C LEU A 17 7.35 -12.83 -6.85
N GLN A 18 8.34 -13.52 -7.44
CA GLN A 18 9.37 -14.16 -6.63
C GLN A 18 10.30 -13.10 -6.05
N VAL A 19 10.87 -13.35 -4.87
CA VAL A 19 11.73 -12.38 -4.16
C VAL A 19 12.87 -11.84 -5.04
N LYS A 20 13.45 -12.72 -5.87
CA LYS A 20 14.52 -12.37 -6.82
C LYS A 20 14.09 -11.39 -7.93
N ASP A 21 12.80 -11.27 -8.19
CA ASP A 21 12.25 -10.48 -9.31
C ASP A 21 11.60 -9.17 -8.84
N ILE A 22 11.63 -8.87 -7.52
CA ILE A 22 10.93 -7.72 -6.91
C ILE A 22 11.34 -6.37 -7.53
N LEU A 23 12.62 -6.19 -7.89
CA LEU A 23 13.11 -4.95 -8.48
C LEU A 23 12.54 -4.66 -9.88
N SER A 24 11.92 -5.65 -10.54
CA SER A 24 11.27 -5.49 -11.84
C SER A 24 9.79 -5.09 -11.75
N SER A 25 9.26 -4.87 -10.54
CA SER A 25 7.81 -4.83 -10.25
C SER A 25 7.03 -3.58 -10.68
N HIS A 26 7.68 -2.59 -11.30
CA HIS A 26 7.05 -1.31 -11.67
C HIS A 26 5.78 -1.44 -12.53
N TYR A 27 5.63 -2.56 -13.23
CA TYR A 27 4.49 -2.82 -14.12
C TYR A 27 3.15 -3.02 -13.41
N ALA A 28 3.13 -3.40 -12.13
CA ALA A 28 1.87 -3.76 -11.49
C ALA A 28 0.96 -2.54 -11.19
N VAL A 29 1.54 -1.42 -10.78
CA VAL A 29 0.79 -0.17 -10.56
C VAL A 29 0.33 0.40 -11.91
N ALA A 30 1.15 0.28 -12.96
CA ALA A 30 0.80 0.75 -14.30
C ALA A 30 -0.40 0.02 -14.93
N ARG A 31 -0.77 -1.16 -14.41
CA ARG A 31 -1.92 -1.94 -14.87
C ARG A 31 -3.24 -1.57 -14.17
N VAL A 32 -3.19 -0.70 -13.17
CA VAL A 32 -4.40 -0.15 -12.51
C VAL A 32 -4.73 1.16 -13.21
N ASP A 33 -5.31 1.05 -14.40
CA ASP A 33 -5.75 2.16 -15.24
C ASP A 33 -7.28 2.36 -15.17
N ASP A 34 -7.78 3.31 -15.96
CA ASP A 34 -9.20 3.65 -16.02
C ASP A 34 -10.06 2.43 -16.44
N GLU A 35 -9.55 1.59 -17.35
CA GLU A 35 -10.25 0.37 -17.79
C GLU A 35 -10.35 -0.66 -16.66
N TYR A 36 -9.26 -0.85 -15.91
CA TYR A 36 -9.25 -1.73 -14.75
C TYR A 36 -10.20 -1.25 -13.65
N ILE A 37 -10.20 0.05 -13.35
CA ILE A 37 -11.10 0.64 -12.34
C ILE A 37 -12.56 0.45 -12.75
N GLN A 38 -12.90 0.69 -14.01
CA GLN A 38 -14.26 0.48 -14.50
C GLN A 38 -14.65 -1.01 -14.40
N SER A 39 -13.77 -1.92 -14.79
CA SER A 39 -14.02 -3.37 -14.65
C SER A 39 -14.23 -3.79 -13.20
N PHE A 40 -13.54 -3.17 -12.24
CA PHE A 40 -13.72 -3.45 -10.81
C PHE A 40 -15.10 -3.00 -10.31
N ILE A 41 -15.57 -1.83 -10.75
CA ILE A 41 -16.91 -1.31 -10.44
C ILE A 41 -17.98 -2.24 -11.04
N ASP A 42 -17.83 -2.63 -12.30
CA ASP A 42 -18.77 -3.51 -13.01
C ASP A 42 -18.85 -4.89 -12.34
N PHE A 43 -17.71 -5.44 -11.89
CA PHE A 43 -17.68 -6.70 -11.13
C PHE A 43 -18.52 -6.63 -9.85
N GLY A 44 -18.40 -5.54 -9.08
CA GLY A 44 -19.20 -5.33 -7.88
C GLY A 44 -20.70 -5.26 -8.18
N ALA A 45 -21.09 -4.54 -9.24
CA ALA A 45 -22.49 -4.44 -9.67
C ALA A 45 -23.06 -5.80 -10.11
N VAL A 46 -22.28 -6.61 -10.82
CA VAL A 46 -22.70 -7.98 -11.22
C VAL A 46 -22.94 -8.85 -9.99
N ALA A 47 -22.03 -8.85 -9.02
CA ALA A 47 -22.18 -9.64 -7.79
C ALA A 47 -23.41 -9.21 -6.98
N GLU A 48 -23.68 -7.91 -6.88
CA GLU A 48 -24.89 -7.39 -6.24
C GLU A 48 -26.16 -7.90 -6.92
N THR A 49 -26.22 -7.86 -8.26
CA THR A 49 -27.39 -8.38 -9.02
C THR A 49 -27.55 -9.90 -8.90
N ALA A 50 -26.43 -10.63 -8.71
CA ALA A 50 -26.44 -12.06 -8.47
C ALA A 50 -26.82 -12.44 -7.04
N GLY A 51 -26.93 -11.46 -6.13
CA GLY A 51 -27.18 -11.69 -4.70
C GLY A 51 -25.97 -12.29 -3.98
N GLU A 52 -24.77 -12.14 -4.52
CA GLU A 52 -23.53 -12.63 -3.92
C GLU A 52 -23.01 -11.62 -2.89
N GLU A 53 -22.70 -12.10 -1.69
CA GLU A 53 -22.06 -11.29 -0.66
C GLU A 53 -20.54 -11.28 -0.88
N LEU A 54 -20.04 -10.19 -1.47
CA LEU A 54 -18.60 -9.98 -1.60
C LEU A 54 -18.02 -9.46 -0.27
N VAL A 55 -16.99 -10.15 0.21
CA VAL A 55 -16.14 -9.67 1.31
C VAL A 55 -14.86 -9.07 0.75
N ALA A 56 -14.32 -8.06 1.43
CA ALA A 56 -13.06 -7.44 1.02
C ALA A 56 -11.95 -8.50 0.99
N ALA A 57 -11.34 -8.70 -0.18
CA ALA A 57 -10.24 -9.63 -0.37
C ALA A 57 -8.92 -9.11 0.22
N GLY A 58 -8.84 -7.82 0.53
CA GLY A 58 -7.72 -7.24 1.24
C GLY A 58 -7.65 -7.80 2.66
N ALA A 59 -6.46 -8.23 3.06
CA ALA A 59 -6.15 -8.46 4.46
C ALA A 59 -6.62 -7.23 5.27
N ALA A 60 -7.30 -7.44 6.40
CA ALA A 60 -7.64 -6.33 7.28
C ALA A 60 -6.38 -5.50 7.53
N VAL A 61 -6.47 -4.17 7.47
CA VAL A 61 -5.30 -3.27 7.57
C VAL A 61 -4.40 -3.74 8.71
N GLY A 62 -3.18 -4.14 8.37
CA GLY A 62 -2.31 -4.76 9.34
C GLY A 62 -2.65 -6.20 9.71
N THR A 63 -2.91 -7.08 8.73
CA THR A 63 -2.85 -8.54 8.92
C THR A 63 -1.98 -9.24 7.88
N MET A 64 -1.24 -8.48 7.05
CA MET A 64 -0.30 -9.03 6.08
C MET A 64 0.94 -9.58 6.81
N LEU A 65 1.22 -10.86 6.59
CA LEU A 65 2.30 -11.60 7.21
C LEU A 65 3.39 -11.92 6.20
N CYS A 66 4.62 -12.11 6.67
CA CYS A 66 5.72 -12.62 5.86
C CYS A 66 5.28 -13.90 5.10
N PRO A 67 5.51 -14.00 3.78
CA PRO A 67 6.41 -13.17 2.96
C PRO A 67 5.76 -11.94 2.29
N ASP A 68 4.48 -11.68 2.54
CA ASP A 68 3.73 -10.60 1.89
C ASP A 68 3.95 -9.24 2.60
N LEU A 69 3.87 -8.13 1.85
CA LEU A 69 4.12 -6.77 2.33
C LEU A 69 3.04 -5.78 1.84
N GLU A 70 2.57 -4.91 2.75
CA GLU A 70 1.70 -3.78 2.41
C GLU A 70 2.49 -2.46 2.38
N VAL A 71 2.28 -1.67 1.34
CA VAL A 71 2.93 -0.36 1.15
C VAL A 71 1.87 0.71 0.91
N ASP A 72 1.76 1.67 1.83
CA ASP A 72 0.90 2.85 1.71
C ASP A 72 1.73 4.10 1.42
N SER A 73 1.61 4.64 0.20
CA SER A 73 2.33 5.85 -0.19
C SER A 73 1.53 7.10 0.17
N ARG A 74 2.03 7.84 1.16
CA ARG A 74 1.41 9.11 1.57
C ARG A 74 2.07 10.34 0.93
N LEU A 75 2.94 10.13 -0.06
CA LEU A 75 3.72 11.21 -0.70
C LEU A 75 2.86 12.19 -1.50
N GLY A 76 1.72 11.73 -2.03
CA GLY A 76 0.79 12.56 -2.80
C GLY A 76 -0.15 13.42 -1.94
N PHE A 77 -0.24 13.15 -0.63
CA PHE A 77 -1.13 13.88 0.27
C PHE A 77 -0.47 15.16 0.80
N ARG A 78 -1.19 16.29 0.69
CA ARG A 78 -0.78 17.54 1.33
C ARG A 78 -1.15 17.50 2.83
N PHE A 79 -0.30 16.91 3.66
CA PHE A 79 -0.52 16.94 5.11
C PHE A 79 -0.28 18.34 5.67
N HIS A 80 -1.25 18.84 6.46
CA HIS A 80 -0.95 19.85 7.45
C HIS A 80 -0.12 19.24 8.59
N PRO A 81 0.80 19.98 9.25
CA PRO A 81 1.73 19.45 10.24
C PRO A 81 1.10 18.74 11.45
N ARG A 82 -0.21 18.89 11.66
CA ARG A 82 -0.91 18.50 12.88
C ARG A 82 -1.54 17.09 12.85
N HIS A 83 -1.59 16.42 11.69
CA HIS A 83 -2.24 15.09 11.54
C HIS A 83 -1.25 13.97 11.16
N GLY A 84 0.00 14.06 11.64
CA GLY A 84 1.08 13.12 11.33
C GLY A 84 1.16 11.89 12.24
N ALA A 85 0.06 11.45 12.86
CA ALA A 85 0.10 10.21 13.63
C ALA A 85 0.07 9.02 12.66
N ALA A 86 1.24 8.44 12.40
CA ALA A 86 1.34 7.10 11.85
C ALA A 86 0.48 6.19 12.75
N MET A 87 -0.58 5.59 12.20
CA MET A 87 -1.33 4.55 12.90
C MET A 87 -0.38 3.37 13.05
N ARG A 88 0.30 3.30 14.19
CA ARG A 88 1.22 2.22 14.52
C ARG A 88 0.39 1.04 14.95
N VAL A 89 0.20 0.07 14.06
CA VAL A 89 -0.28 -1.25 14.43
C VAL A 89 0.97 -2.12 14.68
N PRO A 90 1.23 -2.57 15.92
CA PRO A 90 2.41 -3.39 16.22
C PRO A 90 2.35 -4.77 15.56
N GLY A 91 3.50 -5.27 15.07
CA GLY A 91 3.66 -6.67 14.62
C GLY A 91 3.55 -6.93 13.11
N LEU A 92 3.63 -5.91 12.27
CA LEU A 92 3.16 -5.98 10.89
C LEU A 92 4.14 -5.44 9.86
N PHE A 93 4.24 -6.09 8.71
CA PHE A 93 4.92 -5.52 7.54
C PHE A 93 4.02 -4.47 6.89
N TRP A 94 3.91 -3.32 7.57
CA TRP A 94 3.28 -2.10 7.07
C TRP A 94 4.39 -1.10 6.80
N SER A 95 4.51 -0.65 5.55
CA SER A 95 5.42 0.42 5.20
C SER A 95 4.66 1.66 4.74
N SER A 96 4.96 2.81 5.33
CA SER A 96 4.41 4.09 4.87
C SER A 96 5.50 5.13 4.65
N CYS A 97 5.38 5.85 3.53
CA CYS A 97 6.34 6.87 3.12
C CYS A 97 5.75 8.28 3.26
N ARG A 98 6.50 9.19 3.88
CA ARG A 98 6.11 10.60 4.00
C ARG A 98 7.26 11.52 3.58
N ARG A 99 6.94 12.58 2.83
CA ARG A 99 7.93 13.61 2.49
C ARG A 99 8.25 14.47 3.70
N VAL A 100 9.54 14.72 3.92
CA VAL A 100 10.07 15.45 5.08
C VAL A 100 10.80 16.69 4.60
N GLY A 101 10.36 17.83 5.13
CA GLY A 101 10.99 19.13 4.84
C GLY A 101 10.93 19.53 3.36
N VAL A 102 11.70 20.57 3.04
CA VAL A 102 11.70 21.19 1.70
C VAL A 102 12.65 20.46 0.73
N ASN A 103 13.63 19.74 1.27
CA ASN A 103 14.75 19.16 0.51
C ASN A 103 14.45 17.80 -0.14
N GLY A 104 13.20 17.31 -0.09
CA GLY A 104 12.80 16.09 -0.78
C GLY A 104 13.15 14.77 -0.07
N GLY A 105 13.59 14.81 1.19
CA GLY A 105 13.77 13.61 2.00
C GLY A 105 12.44 12.86 2.21
N VAL A 106 12.52 11.55 2.41
CA VAL A 106 11.36 10.68 2.66
C VAL A 106 11.61 9.87 3.93
N ASP A 107 10.70 9.98 4.90
CA ASP A 107 10.66 9.08 6.05
C ASP A 107 9.90 7.82 5.65
N LEU A 108 10.53 6.66 5.86
CA LEU A 108 9.94 5.34 5.75
C LEU A 108 9.62 4.82 7.16
N PHE A 109 8.34 4.61 7.45
CA PHE A 109 7.89 3.94 8.67
C PHE A 109 7.59 2.49 8.34
N MET A 110 8.34 1.55 8.92
CA MET A 110 8.14 0.12 8.72
C MET A 110 8.07 -0.60 10.06
N ALA A 111 7.18 -1.59 10.18
CA ALA A 111 7.28 -2.58 11.25
C ALA A 111 7.88 -3.88 10.68
N ILE A 112 8.87 -4.40 11.41
CA ILE A 112 9.72 -5.53 11.00
C ILE A 112 9.83 -6.43 12.23
N ALA A 113 9.78 -7.75 12.03
CA ALA A 113 10.06 -8.70 13.10
C ALA A 113 11.47 -8.47 13.66
N GLU A 114 11.62 -8.56 14.99
CA GLU A 114 12.88 -8.22 15.69
C GLU A 114 14.09 -8.99 15.12
N GLU A 115 13.88 -10.26 14.78
CA GLU A 115 14.88 -11.14 14.17
C GLU A 115 15.40 -10.67 12.79
N HIS A 116 14.63 -9.84 12.07
CA HIS A 116 15.01 -9.33 10.75
C HIS A 116 15.62 -7.92 10.79
N ILE A 117 15.63 -7.24 11.96
CA ILE A 117 16.12 -5.85 12.07
C ILE A 117 17.59 -5.73 11.66
N ASN A 118 18.44 -6.64 12.13
CA ASN A 118 19.88 -6.60 11.81
C ASN A 118 20.15 -6.82 10.32
N ALA A 119 19.42 -7.75 9.70
CA ALA A 119 19.53 -8.00 8.26
C ALA A 119 19.04 -6.78 7.46
N PHE A 120 17.93 -6.17 7.88
CA PHE A 120 17.39 -4.98 7.24
C PHE A 120 18.37 -3.80 7.28
N GLN A 121 19.00 -3.53 8.42
CA GLN A 121 19.98 -2.46 8.57
C GLN A 121 21.22 -2.63 7.67
N GLN A 122 21.62 -3.87 7.39
CA GLN A 122 22.74 -4.17 6.50
C GLN A 122 22.37 -3.89 5.03
N ILE A 123 21.15 -4.21 4.62
CA ILE A 123 20.73 -4.10 3.21
C ILE A 123 20.12 -2.74 2.85
N CYS A 124 19.54 -2.00 3.80
CA CYS A 124 18.77 -0.78 3.50
C CYS A 124 19.61 0.40 2.99
N HIS A 125 20.94 0.32 3.15
CA HIS A 125 21.89 1.30 2.62
C HIS A 125 22.60 0.81 1.34
N SER A 126 22.34 -0.43 0.90
CA SER A 126 22.88 -0.99 -0.34
C SER A 126 22.03 -0.50 -1.50
N LEU A 127 22.54 0.51 -2.20
CA LEU A 127 21.95 1.04 -3.43
C LEU A 127 22.83 0.58 -4.61
N ASP A 128 22.80 -0.72 -4.89
CA ASP A 128 23.41 -1.28 -6.10
C ASP A 128 22.44 -1.18 -7.29
#